data_AF-A0A914D5U8-F1
#
_entry.id   AF-A0A914D5U8-F1
#
_cell.length_a   1.000
_cell.length_b   1.000
_cell.length_c   1.000
_cell.angle_alpha   90.00
_cell.angle_beta   90.00
_cell.angle_gamma   90.00
#
_symmetry.space_group_name_H-M   'P 1'
#
loop_
_entity.id
_entity.type
_entity.pdbx_description
1 polymer ?
#
loop_
_entity_poly.entity_id
_entity_poly.type
_entity_poly.pdbx_seq_one_letter_code
_entity_poly.pdbx_strand_id
1 'polypeptide(L)'
;MELFTINIDGTGLRQITHLGGSNWAPFYLDDNKRIVFSTNFNATGHFGSFDLYVIDEDGSGLERVTFNENGFDAFPMMSHNGKKLIWGSSRNGKGPMDLNLFLADWLEK
;
A
#
# COMPACT_ATOMS: atom_id res chain seq x y z
N MET A 1 -4.37 0.39 12.88
CA MET A 1 -5.08 1.24 11.91
C MET A 1 -5.52 0.35 10.78
N GLU A 2 -6.78 0.46 10.36
CA GLU A 2 -7.37 -0.39 9.34
C GLU A 2 -7.98 0.50 8.24
N LEU A 3 -8.08 -0.05 7.03
CA LEU A 3 -8.69 0.62 5.90
C LEU A 3 -10.20 0.41 5.92
N PHE A 4 -10.92 1.47 5.59
CA PHE A 4 -12.36 1.46 5.41
C PHE A 4 -12.71 2.15 4.10
N THR A 5 -13.78 1.69 3.45
CA THR A 5 -14.42 2.39 2.34
C THR A 5 -15.78 2.91 2.80
N ILE A 6 -16.23 3.98 2.15
CA ILE A 6 -17.53 4.61 2.42
C ILE A 6 -18.00 5.27 1.12
N ASN A 7 -19.31 5.29 0.89
CA ASN A 7 -19.89 6.02 -0.24
C ASN A 7 -19.74 7.53 -0.02
N ILE A 8 -19.74 8.29 -1.13
CA ILE A 8 -19.62 9.76 -1.10
C ILE A 8 -20.76 10.45 -0.31
N ASP A 9 -21.92 9.80 -0.22
CA ASP A 9 -23.06 10.27 0.56
C ASP A 9 -22.96 9.92 2.07
N GLY A 10 -21.87 9.26 2.49
CA GLY A 10 -21.64 8.84 3.87
C GLY A 10 -22.28 7.49 4.23
N THR A 11 -22.94 6.81 3.30
CA THR A 11 -23.49 5.48 3.53
C THR A 11 -22.48 4.36 3.24
N GLY A 12 -22.81 3.12 3.61
CA GLY A 12 -22.03 1.96 3.16
C GLY A 12 -20.62 1.85 3.76
N LEU A 13 -20.39 2.39 4.96
CA LEU A 13 -19.12 2.22 5.67
C LEU A 13 -18.79 0.73 5.81
N ARG A 14 -17.63 0.32 5.28
CA ARG A 14 -17.16 -1.07 5.32
C ARG A 14 -15.68 -1.11 5.67
N GLN A 15 -15.31 -2.02 6.57
CA GLN A 15 -13.92 -2.34 6.85
C GLN A 15 -13.35 -3.24 5.75
N ILE A 16 -12.17 -2.92 5.25
CA ILE A 16 -11.48 -3.67 4.18
C ILE A 16 -10.40 -4.57 4.76
N THR A 17 -9.57 -4.04 5.65
CA THR A 17 -8.43 -4.79 6.20
C THR A 17 -8.73 -5.28 7.62
N HIS A 18 -8.25 -6.50 7.92
CA HIS A 18 -8.33 -7.14 9.23
C HIS A 18 -6.96 -7.72 9.61
N LEU A 19 -5.91 -6.91 9.45
CA LEU A 19 -4.53 -7.41 9.42
C LEU A 19 -3.81 -7.30 10.77
N GLY A 20 -4.35 -6.53 11.73
CA GLY A 20 -3.74 -6.44 13.05
C GLY A 20 -2.39 -5.72 12.98
N GLY A 21 -2.43 -4.43 12.67
CA GLY A 21 -1.23 -3.63 12.47
C GLY A 21 -1.56 -2.19 12.10
N SER A 22 -0.65 -1.58 11.34
CA SER A 22 -0.86 -0.27 10.72
C SER A 22 -1.08 -0.46 9.24
N ASN A 23 -2.30 -0.30 8.77
CA ASN A 23 -2.70 -0.33 7.36
C ASN A 23 -3.14 1.08 6.98
N TRP A 24 -2.41 1.74 6.08
CA TRP A 24 -2.55 3.18 5.87
C TRP A 24 -2.01 3.64 4.51
N ALA A 25 -2.17 4.93 4.22
CA ALA A 25 -1.84 5.56 2.93
C ALA A 25 -2.43 4.80 1.71
N PRO A 26 -3.76 4.56 1.69
CA PRO A 26 -4.39 3.84 0.60
C PRO A 26 -4.46 4.69 -0.67
N PHE A 27 -4.40 4.03 -1.83
CA PHE A 27 -4.70 4.60 -3.13
C PHE A 27 -5.41 3.55 -4.00
N TYR A 28 -6.43 3.95 -4.75
CA TYR A 28 -7.10 3.04 -5.68
C TYR A 28 -6.24 2.81 -6.92
N LEU A 29 -6.18 1.57 -7.40
CA LEU A 29 -5.66 1.28 -8.73
C LEU A 29 -6.61 1.80 -9.80
N ASP A 30 -6.15 1.85 -11.04
CA ASP A 30 -6.89 2.40 -12.18
C ASP A 30 -8.16 1.61 -12.53
N ASP A 31 -8.23 0.35 -12.11
CA ASP A 31 -9.43 -0.49 -12.19
C ASP A 31 -10.55 -0.11 -11.20
N ASN A 32 -10.27 0.76 -10.23
CA ASN A 32 -11.17 1.14 -9.12
C ASN A 32 -11.72 -0.03 -8.30
N LYS A 33 -11.10 -1.21 -8.39
CA LYS A 33 -11.50 -2.42 -7.66
C LYS A 33 -10.44 -2.87 -6.67
N ARG A 34 -9.20 -2.45 -6.87
CA ARG A 34 -8.07 -2.77 -6.01
C ARG A 34 -7.53 -1.52 -5.34
N ILE A 35 -7.03 -1.69 -4.12
CA ILE A 35 -6.43 -0.65 -3.30
C ILE A 35 -4.98 -1.06 -3.03
N VAL A 36 -4.03 -0.19 -3.37
CA VAL A 36 -2.64 -0.30 -2.92
C VAL A 36 -2.46 0.49 -1.62
N PHE A 37 -1.76 -0.06 -0.65
CA PHE A 37 -1.58 0.57 0.66
C PHE A 37 -0.29 0.11 1.33
N SER A 38 0.14 0.84 2.36
CA SER A 38 1.30 0.51 3.18
C SER A 38 0.87 -0.27 4.42
N THR A 39 1.55 -1.40 4.69
CA THR A 39 1.29 -2.20 5.89
C THR A 39 2.54 -2.84 6.48
N ASN A 40 2.48 -3.06 7.80
CA ASN A 40 3.45 -3.86 8.55
C ASN A 40 2.93 -5.29 8.83
N PHE A 41 1.91 -5.76 8.12
CA PHE A 41 1.25 -7.06 8.33
C PHE A 41 2.23 -8.25 8.42
N ASN A 42 3.21 -8.33 7.50
CA ASN A 42 4.25 -9.37 7.52
C ASN A 42 5.62 -8.81 7.93
N ALA A 43 5.67 -7.69 8.64
CA ALA A 43 6.93 -7.16 9.12
C ALA A 43 7.54 -8.10 10.17
N THR A 44 8.60 -8.79 9.80
CA THR A 44 9.39 -9.66 10.70
C THR A 44 10.50 -8.89 11.44
N GLY A 45 10.68 -7.60 11.12
CA GLY A 45 11.77 -6.74 11.59
C GLY A 45 11.39 -5.74 12.68
N HIS A 46 12.20 -4.70 12.82
CA HIS A 46 12.00 -3.63 13.79
C HIS A 46 10.68 -2.88 13.58
N PHE A 47 10.17 -2.27 14.66
CA PHE A 47 9.03 -1.38 14.65
C PHE A 47 9.22 -0.31 13.56
N GLY A 48 8.38 -0.31 12.52
CA GLY A 48 8.51 0.61 11.40
C GLY A 48 8.89 -0.01 10.05
N SER A 49 8.99 -1.34 9.92
CA SER A 49 9.13 -1.97 8.59
C SER A 49 7.77 -2.02 7.89
N PHE A 50 7.70 -1.46 6.68
CA PHE A 50 6.47 -1.39 5.90
C PHE A 50 6.74 -1.77 4.45
N ASP A 51 5.83 -2.56 3.89
CA ASP A 51 5.79 -2.87 2.47
C ASP A 51 4.46 -2.44 1.88
N LEU A 52 4.44 -2.31 0.56
CA LEU A 52 3.21 -2.09 -0.18
C LEU A 52 2.50 -3.41 -0.41
N TYR A 53 1.18 -3.38 -0.23
CA TYR A 53 0.27 -4.46 -0.52
C TYR A 53 -0.86 -3.95 -1.40
N VAL A 54 -1.46 -4.85 -2.17
CA VAL A 54 -2.71 -4.65 -2.88
C VAL A 54 -3.77 -5.55 -2.25
N ILE A 55 -5.00 -5.06 -2.19
CA ILE A 55 -6.18 -5.80 -1.75
C ILE A 55 -7.36 -5.42 -2.62
N ASP A 56 -8.28 -6.35 -2.86
CA ASP A 56 -9.55 -6.05 -3.51
C ASP A 56 -10.42 -5.18 -2.57
N GLU A 57 -11.31 -4.36 -3.14
CA GLU A 57 -12.20 -3.47 -2.39
C GLU A 57 -13.19 -4.23 -1.49
N ASP A 58 -13.35 -5.53 -1.69
CA ASP A 58 -14.12 -6.41 -0.82
C ASP A 58 -13.29 -7.00 0.34
N GLY A 59 -11.99 -6.72 0.39
CA GLY A 59 -11.06 -7.23 1.41
C GLY A 59 -10.46 -8.59 1.08
N SER A 60 -10.73 -9.16 -0.09
CA SER A 60 -10.08 -10.37 -0.59
C SER A 60 -8.81 -10.05 -1.40
N GLY A 61 -8.11 -11.08 -1.87
CA GLY A 61 -7.00 -10.88 -2.82
C GLY A 61 -5.76 -10.17 -2.28
N LEU A 62 -5.49 -10.23 -0.96
CA LEU A 62 -4.31 -9.59 -0.38
C LEU A 62 -2.99 -10.11 -1.01
N GLU A 63 -2.27 -9.24 -1.71
CA GLU A 63 -1.00 -9.53 -2.38
C GLU A 63 0.09 -8.53 -1.95
N ARG A 64 1.30 -9.03 -1.66
CA ARG A 64 2.46 -8.18 -1.37
C ARG A 64 3.09 -7.69 -2.67
N VAL A 65 3.33 -6.38 -2.77
CA VAL A 65 3.89 -5.71 -3.96
C VAL A 65 5.37 -5.43 -3.83
N THR A 66 5.82 -4.95 -2.66
CA THR A 66 7.24 -4.65 -2.43
C THR A 66 7.86 -5.57 -1.37
N PHE A 67 9.17 -5.73 -1.46
CA PHE A 67 9.97 -6.62 -0.62
C PHE A 67 11.19 -5.85 -0.10
N ASN A 68 10.95 -4.86 0.76
CA ASN A 68 12.00 -4.02 1.33
C ASN A 68 12.29 -4.47 2.77
N GLU A 69 13.11 -5.52 2.93
CA GLU A 69 13.44 -6.09 4.24
C GLU A 69 14.00 -5.03 5.19
N ASN A 70 13.37 -4.86 6.36
CA ASN A 70 13.69 -3.85 7.37
C ASN A 70 13.62 -2.39 6.87
N GLY A 71 13.03 -2.16 5.70
CA GLY A 71 12.85 -0.84 5.11
C GLY A 71 11.42 -0.33 5.25
N PHE A 72 11.19 0.84 4.69
CA PHE A 72 9.91 1.53 4.73
C PHE A 72 9.48 1.88 3.32
N ASP A 73 8.40 1.28 2.85
CA ASP A 73 7.73 1.63 1.60
C ASP A 73 6.30 2.14 1.90
N ALA A 74 6.00 3.37 1.47
CA ALA A 74 4.71 4.01 1.72
C ALA A 74 4.34 5.05 0.66
N PHE A 75 3.16 5.65 0.82
CA PHE A 75 2.60 6.69 -0.06
C PHE A 75 2.51 6.27 -1.54
N PRO A 76 1.93 5.09 -1.84
CA PRO A 76 1.79 4.65 -3.22
C PRO A 76 0.80 5.54 -3.99
N MET A 77 1.08 5.80 -5.26
CA MET A 77 0.12 6.36 -6.21
C MET A 77 0.23 5.69 -7.57
N MET A 78 -0.91 5.34 -8.15
CA MET A 78 -0.99 4.79 -9.51
C MET A 78 -1.11 5.92 -10.52
N SER A 79 -0.36 5.83 -11.62
CA SER A 79 -0.50 6.73 -12.75
C SER A 79 -1.89 6.61 -13.39
N HIS A 80 -2.42 7.70 -13.94
CA HIS A 80 -3.78 7.72 -14.52
C HIS A 80 -4.02 6.66 -15.61
N ASN A 81 -2.98 6.24 -16.33
CA ASN A 81 -3.09 5.23 -17.39
C ASN A 81 -2.80 3.79 -16.92
N GLY A 82 -2.64 3.57 -15.61
CA GLY A 82 -2.40 2.23 -15.03
C GLY A 82 -1.00 1.67 -15.21
N LYS A 83 -0.09 2.38 -15.88
CA LYS A 83 1.18 1.79 -16.34
C LYS A 83 2.32 1.94 -15.35
N LYS A 84 2.20 2.81 -14.35
CA LYS A 84 3.28 3.13 -13.43
C LYS A 84 2.80 3.32 -12.00
N LEU A 85 3.54 2.75 -11.06
CA LEU A 85 3.40 2.98 -9.63
C LEU A 85 4.56 3.84 -9.13
N ILE A 86 4.24 4.91 -8.40
CA ILE A 86 5.22 5.70 -7.65
C ILE A 86 5.01 5.49 -6.15
N TRP A 87 6.10 5.44 -5.37
CA TRP A 87 6.04 5.37 -3.91
C TRP A 87 7.28 5.99 -3.25
N GLY A 88 7.16 6.34 -1.98
CA GLY A 88 8.29 6.71 -1.14
C GLY A 88 8.92 5.46 -0.53
N SER A 89 10.24 5.35 -0.58
CA SER A 89 10.97 4.20 -0.04
C SER A 89 12.26 4.62 0.65
N SER A 90 12.58 3.97 1.77
CA SER A 90 13.87 4.08 2.44
C SER A 90 14.97 3.25 1.76
N ARG A 91 14.65 2.54 0.66
CA ARG A 91 15.61 1.70 -0.05
C ARG A 91 16.78 2.55 -0.54
N ASN A 92 17.99 2.04 -0.32
CA ASN A 92 19.26 2.73 -0.61
C ASN A 92 19.51 4.01 0.21
N GLY A 93 18.64 4.35 1.16
CA GLY A 93 18.83 5.45 2.09
C GLY A 93 19.80 5.10 3.23
N LYS A 94 20.25 6.12 3.96
CA LYS A 94 21.15 5.96 5.13
C LYS A 94 20.42 5.48 6.38
N GLY A 95 19.09 5.42 6.35
CA GLY A 95 18.25 4.96 7.46
C GLY A 95 16.76 4.91 7.07
N PRO A 96 15.89 4.43 7.95
CA PRO A 96 14.48 4.19 7.66
C PRO A 96 13.67 5.47 7.33
N MET A 97 14.19 6.65 7.69
CA MET A 97 13.56 7.95 7.41
C MET A 97 14.14 8.66 6.18
N ASP A 98 15.16 8.09 5.54
CA ASP A 98 15.77 8.63 4.32
C ASP A 98 14.97 8.18 3.09
N LEU A 99 13.84 8.85 2.87
CA LEU A 99 12.86 8.47 1.85
C LEU A 99 13.21 9.10 0.49
N ASN A 100 13.35 8.24 -0.51
CA ASN A 100 13.49 8.61 -1.92
C ASN A 100 12.25 8.18 -2.70
N LEU A 101 12.01 8.82 -3.84
CA LEU A 101 10.91 8.44 -4.73
C LEU A 101 11.35 7.32 -5.67
N PHE A 102 10.56 6.26 -5.72
CA PHE A 102 10.73 5.15 -6.63
C PHE A 102 9.57 5.10 -7.61
N LEU A 103 9.89 4.79 -8.87
CA LEU A 103 8.94 4.64 -9.96
C LEU A 103 9.20 3.28 -10.62
N ALA A 104 8.15 2.50 -10.82
CA ALA A 104 8.22 1.24 -11.53
C ALA A 104 7.08 1.13 -12.55
N ASP A 105 7.31 0.32 -13.59
CA ASP A 105 6.24 -0.12 -14.47
C ASP A 105 5.32 -1.08 -13.71
N TRP A 106 4.01 -0.87 -13.85
CA TRP A 106 2.99 -1.75 -13.30
C TRP A 106 2.61 -2.76 -14.37
N LEU A 107 2.80 -4.04 -14.05
CA LEU A 107 2.44 -5.15 -14.93
C LEU A 107 1.16 -5.76 -14.37
N GLU A 108 0.05 -5.61 -15.09
CA GLU A 108 -1.18 -6.32 -14.76
C GLU A 108 -0.95 -7.84 -14.87
N LYS A 109 -1.55 -8.58 -13.94
CA LYS A 109 -1.63 -10.05 -13.97
C LYS A 109 -3.04 -10.47 -14.32
#